data_AF-A0A6G5QJX5-F1
#
_entry.id   AF-A0A6G5QJX5-F1
#
_cell.length_a   1.000
_cell.length_b   1.000
_cell.length_c   1.000
_cell.angle_alpha   90.00
_cell.angle_beta   90.00
_cell.angle_gamma   90.00
#
_symmetry.space_group_name_H-M   'P 1'
#
loop_
_entity.id
_entity.type
_entity.pdbx_description
1 polymer ?
#
loop_
_entity_poly.entity_id
_entity_poly.type
_entity_poly.pdbx_seq_one_letter_code
_entity_poly.pdbx_strand_id
1 'polypeptide(L)'
;MFLNLLSEESKKAFLELALICARSSEYAGAAESEVLERYCEEMNIEVPKKTFRADFIVDAFTSDRAKFDTEIEEIIESIREDYGDILRAKRIICFELFAMINADGVKDELEDAILSKLDAYEASKLDMLAAIVNSHFKVFDDIENLYNKTRKA
;
A
#
# COMPACT_ATOMS: atom_id res chain seq x y z
N MET A 1 -8.10 2.43 8.55
CA MET A 1 -6.68 2.31 8.13
C MET A 1 -5.90 3.34 8.96
N PHE A 2 -4.58 3.36 8.89
CA PHE A 2 -3.72 4.19 9.73
C PHE A 2 -3.31 5.52 9.06
N LEU A 3 -3.77 5.79 7.83
CA LEU A 3 -3.34 6.93 7.02
C LEU A 3 -3.75 8.28 7.62
N ASN A 4 -4.82 8.31 8.42
CA ASN A 4 -5.24 9.50 9.16
C ASN A 4 -4.21 9.96 10.22
N LEU A 5 -3.23 9.12 10.57
CA LEU A 5 -2.14 9.44 11.49
C LEU A 5 -0.93 10.09 10.78
N LEU A 6 -0.93 10.13 9.45
CA LEU A 6 0.14 10.73 8.66
C LEU A 6 -0.02 12.25 8.54
N SER A 7 1.10 12.95 8.36
CA SER A 7 1.09 14.35 7.91
C SER A 7 0.55 14.47 6.48
N GLU A 8 0.18 15.68 6.07
CA GLU A 8 -0.33 15.93 4.72
C GLU A 8 0.70 15.60 3.62
N GLU A 9 1.98 15.85 3.88
CA GLU A 9 3.08 15.47 3.00
C GLU A 9 3.21 13.95 2.87
N SER A 10 3.12 13.23 4.00
CA SER A 10 3.21 11.77 4.00
C SER A 10 2.00 11.09 3.37
N LYS A 11 0.80 11.69 3.49
CA LYS A 11 -0.40 11.23 2.77
C LYS A 11 -0.23 11.35 1.26
N LYS A 12 0.36 12.44 0.78
CA LYS A 12 0.67 12.62 -0.66
C LYS A 12 1.70 11.61 -1.13
N ALA A 13 2.78 11.43 -0.38
CA ALA A 13 3.81 10.44 -0.69
C ALA A 13 3.21 9.02 -0.77
N PHE A 14 2.36 8.65 0.20
CA PHE A 14 1.61 7.41 0.19
C PHE A 14 0.75 7.26 -1.07
N LEU A 15 -0.06 8.27 -1.41
CA LEU A 15 -0.93 8.22 -2.58
C LEU A 15 -0.15 8.06 -3.88
N GLU A 16 1.00 8.73 -4.02
CA GLU A 16 1.86 8.58 -5.19
C GLU A 16 2.39 7.15 -5.31
N LEU A 17 2.90 6.56 -4.22
CA LEU A 17 3.35 5.17 -4.21
C LEU A 17 2.19 4.20 -4.51
N ALA A 18 1.02 4.42 -3.92
CA ALA A 18 -0.14 3.57 -4.10
C ALA A 18 -0.63 3.59 -5.56
N LEU A 19 -0.62 4.77 -6.20
CA LEU A 19 -0.95 4.89 -7.63
C LEU A 19 0.06 4.17 -8.52
N ILE A 20 1.35 4.21 -8.17
CA ILE A 20 2.39 3.51 -8.94
C ILE A 20 2.16 1.99 -8.88
N CYS A 21 1.93 1.44 -7.69
CA CYS A 21 1.59 0.01 -7.53
C CYS A 21 0.32 -0.37 -8.30
N ALA A 22 -0.75 0.42 -8.15
CA ALA A 22 -2.02 0.16 -8.85
C ALA A 22 -1.92 0.24 -10.39
N ARG A 23 -0.84 0.82 -10.92
CA ARG A 23 -0.58 0.92 -12.37
C ARG A 23 0.34 -0.18 -12.89
N SER A 24 1.17 -0.78 -12.04
CA SER A 24 2.13 -1.80 -12.47
C SER A 24 1.48 -3.15 -12.74
N SER A 25 0.44 -3.48 -11.97
CA SER A 25 -0.32 -4.70 -12.17
C SER A 25 -1.18 -4.60 -13.44
N GLU A 26 -0.83 -5.39 -14.47
CA GLU A 26 -1.66 -5.57 -15.68
C GLU A 26 -3.06 -6.15 -15.36
N TYR A 27 -3.26 -6.66 -14.13
CA TYR A 27 -4.47 -7.30 -13.64
C TYR A 27 -5.25 -6.46 -12.61
N ALA A 28 -4.75 -5.29 -12.21
CA ALA A 28 -5.37 -4.36 -11.27
C ALA A 28 -6.58 -3.62 -11.87
N GLY A 29 -7.61 -4.38 -12.25
CA GLY A 29 -8.78 -3.81 -12.93
C GLY A 29 -9.85 -3.25 -11.99
N ALA A 30 -9.91 -3.69 -10.72
CA ALA A 30 -11.01 -3.34 -9.83
C ALA A 30 -10.69 -3.34 -8.33
N ALA A 31 -10.05 -4.39 -7.79
CA ALA A 31 -9.87 -4.53 -6.34
C ALA A 31 -8.90 -3.47 -5.76
N GLU A 32 -7.74 -3.28 -6.39
CA GLU A 32 -6.78 -2.24 -5.96
C GLU A 32 -7.32 -0.83 -6.19
N SER A 33 -8.09 -0.62 -7.26
CA SER A 33 -8.77 0.66 -7.50
C SER A 33 -9.81 0.95 -6.42
N GLU A 34 -10.59 -0.05 -5.98
CA GLU A 34 -11.53 0.07 -4.87
C GLU A 34 -10.81 0.39 -3.55
N VAL A 35 -9.67 -0.24 -3.29
CA VAL A 35 -8.85 0.04 -2.10
C VAL A 35 -8.27 1.46 -2.16
N LEU A 36 -7.81 1.91 -3.33
CA LEU A 36 -7.30 3.27 -3.53
C LEU A 36 -8.38 4.34 -3.35
N GLU A 37 -9.61 4.08 -3.78
CA GLU A 37 -10.76 4.94 -3.50
C GLU A 37 -11.03 5.05 -2.00
N ARG A 38 -11.01 3.93 -1.26
CA ARG A 38 -11.16 3.92 0.21
C ARG A 38 -10.07 4.71 0.91
N TYR A 39 -8.82 4.63 0.44
CA TYR A 39 -7.73 5.44 0.97
C TYR A 39 -7.98 6.93 0.77
N CYS A 40 -8.45 7.34 -0.41
CA CYS A 40 -8.79 8.72 -0.70
C CYS A 40 -9.92 9.24 0.21
N GLU A 41 -10.96 8.43 0.43
CA GLU A 41 -12.06 8.74 1.34
C GLU A 41 -11.57 8.94 2.79
N GLU A 42 -10.73 8.04 3.30
CA GLU A 42 -10.21 8.13 4.67
C GLU A 42 -9.35 9.39 4.87
N MET A 43 -8.51 9.71 3.88
CA MET A 43 -7.66 10.90 3.94
C MET A 43 -8.43 12.19 3.63
N ASN A 44 -9.70 12.09 3.19
CA ASN A 44 -10.53 13.21 2.73
C ASN A 44 -9.86 13.97 1.55
N ILE A 45 -9.32 13.22 0.59
CA ILE A 45 -8.64 13.71 -0.61
C ILE A 45 -9.41 13.24 -1.86
N GLU A 46 -9.44 14.07 -2.91
CA GLU A 46 -10.02 13.64 -4.19
C GLU A 46 -9.13 12.59 -4.88
N VAL A 47 -9.76 11.55 -5.44
CA VAL A 47 -9.07 10.53 -6.24
C VAL A 47 -8.27 11.20 -7.37
N PRO A 48 -6.95 10.96 -7.47
CA PRO A 48 -6.10 11.63 -8.46
C PRO A 48 -6.49 11.26 -9.89
N LYS A 49 -6.83 12.27 -10.71
CA LYS A 49 -7.28 12.09 -12.11
C LYS A 49 -6.15 12.08 -13.16
N LYS A 50 -4.95 12.53 -12.79
CA LYS A 50 -3.78 12.62 -13.70
C LYS A 50 -2.64 11.78 -13.14
N THR A 51 -2.23 10.75 -13.89
CA THR A 51 -1.22 9.77 -13.45
C THR A 51 0.06 9.78 -14.27
N PHE A 52 0.28 10.77 -15.14
CA PHE A 52 1.43 10.82 -16.05
C PHE A 52 2.79 10.55 -15.39
N ARG A 53 2.99 10.99 -14.14
CA ARG A 53 4.21 10.68 -13.38
C ARG A 53 4.27 9.20 -12.97
N ALA A 54 3.17 8.64 -12.47
CA ALA A 54 3.10 7.23 -12.10
C ALA A 54 3.32 6.32 -13.32
N ASP A 55 2.64 6.61 -14.44
CA ASP A 55 2.80 5.85 -15.69
C ASP A 55 4.26 5.91 -16.18
N PHE A 56 4.89 7.10 -16.10
CA PHE A 56 6.30 7.28 -16.41
C PHE A 56 7.23 6.47 -15.49
N ILE A 57 6.95 6.43 -14.17
CA ILE A 57 7.75 5.68 -13.20
C ILE A 57 7.62 4.17 -13.44
N VAL A 58 6.42 3.68 -13.74
CA VAL A 58 6.19 2.27 -14.09
C VAL A 58 6.97 1.88 -15.35
N ASP A 59 6.93 2.70 -16.41
CA ASP A 59 7.72 2.46 -17.62
C ASP A 59 9.23 2.47 -17.33
N ALA A 60 9.70 3.37 -16.46
CA ALA A 60 11.10 3.47 -16.06
C ALA A 60 11.58 2.20 -15.33
N PHE A 61 10.71 1.46 -14.66
CA PHE A 61 11.09 0.22 -13.96
C PHE A 61 11.78 -0.79 -14.87
N THR A 62 11.32 -0.92 -16.11
CA THR A 62 11.88 -1.83 -17.13
C THR A 62 12.87 -1.14 -18.07
N SER A 63 12.66 0.15 -18.38
CA SER A 63 13.44 0.88 -19.40
C SER A 63 14.65 1.64 -18.85
N ASP A 64 14.58 2.16 -17.63
CA ASP A 64 15.64 2.94 -16.97
C ASP A 64 15.57 2.80 -15.45
N ARG A 65 16.24 1.75 -14.94
CA ARG A 65 16.18 1.40 -13.53
C ARG A 65 16.73 2.50 -12.61
N ALA A 66 17.77 3.23 -13.05
CA ALA A 66 18.35 4.30 -12.25
C ALA A 66 17.35 5.47 -12.07
N LYS A 67 16.57 5.74 -13.12
CA LYS A 67 15.54 6.77 -13.07
C LYS A 67 14.34 6.37 -12.21
N PHE A 68 13.91 5.11 -12.30
CA PHE A 68 12.93 4.55 -11.36
C PHE A 68 13.42 4.72 -9.91
N ASP A 69 14.67 4.32 -9.64
CA ASP A 69 15.22 4.36 -8.29
C ASP A 69 15.27 5.79 -7.72
N THR A 70 15.60 6.78 -8.56
CA THR A 70 15.66 8.20 -8.20
C THR A 70 14.26 8.76 -7.89
N GLU A 71 13.27 8.50 -8.74
CA GLU A 71 11.91 9.02 -8.53
C GLU A 71 11.27 8.45 -7.27
N ILE A 72 11.46 7.14 -7.01
CA ILE A 72 10.98 6.52 -5.77
C ILE A 72 11.69 7.09 -4.55
N GLU A 73 13.01 7.31 -4.62
CA GLU A 73 13.76 7.95 -3.54
C GLU A 73 13.26 9.36 -3.26
N GLU A 74 12.99 10.17 -4.28
CA GLU A 74 12.40 11.51 -4.10
C GLU A 74 11.05 11.46 -3.37
N ILE A 75 10.18 10.50 -3.72
CA ILE A 75 8.88 10.33 -3.05
C ILE A 75 9.11 9.92 -1.59
N ILE A 76 10.00 8.97 -1.32
CA ILE A 76 10.31 8.51 0.04
C ILE A 76 10.96 9.63 0.87
N GLU A 77 11.83 10.42 0.26
CA GLU A 77 12.44 11.60 0.87
C GLU A 77 11.44 12.72 1.14
N SER A 78 10.23 12.68 0.56
CA SER A 78 9.17 13.62 0.88
C SER A 78 8.35 13.23 2.13
N ILE A 79 8.50 11.99 2.61
CA ILE A 79 7.82 11.51 3.82
C ILE A 79 8.31 12.32 5.02
N ARG A 80 7.38 12.91 5.76
CA ARG A 80 7.62 13.75 6.93
C ARG A 80 6.67 13.39 8.06
N GLU A 81 7.08 13.58 9.29
CA GLU A 81 6.19 13.44 10.44
C GLU A 81 6.26 14.71 11.29
N ASP A 82 5.09 15.23 11.68
CA ASP A 82 4.95 16.50 12.40
C ASP A 82 5.68 16.52 13.74
N TYR A 83 6.00 15.34 14.29
CA TYR A 83 6.67 15.16 15.59
C TYR A 83 8.03 14.43 15.49
N GLY A 84 8.58 14.24 14.28
CA GLY A 84 9.97 13.82 14.06
C GLY A 84 10.24 12.31 14.00
N ASP A 85 9.25 11.44 14.18
CA ASP A 85 9.42 9.98 14.03
C ASP A 85 9.14 9.53 12.60
N ILE A 86 10.02 9.86 11.65
CA ILE A 86 9.88 9.47 10.24
C ILE A 86 9.73 7.96 10.03
N LEU A 87 10.27 7.15 10.95
CA LEU A 87 10.19 5.69 10.87
C LEU A 87 8.75 5.21 11.11
N ARG A 88 7.99 5.90 11.97
CA ARG A 88 6.57 5.62 12.16
C ARG A 88 5.77 5.88 10.88
N ALA A 89 5.93 7.04 10.23
CA ALA A 89 5.27 7.32 8.95
C ALA A 89 5.61 6.26 7.90
N LYS A 90 6.90 5.92 7.73
CA LYS A 90 7.34 4.87 6.80
C LYS A 90 6.69 3.51 7.09
N ARG A 91 6.53 3.14 8.36
CA ARG A 91 5.88 1.89 8.77
C ARG A 91 4.40 1.86 8.44
N ILE A 92 3.69 2.96 8.68
CA ILE A 92 2.28 3.10 8.31
C ILE A 92 2.14 2.95 6.79
N ILE A 93 2.92 3.70 6.01
CA ILE A 93 2.92 3.66 4.55
C ILE A 93 3.20 2.24 4.04
N CYS A 94 4.24 1.61 4.57
CA CYS A 94 4.62 0.26 4.18
C CYS A 94 3.52 -0.77 4.48
N PHE A 95 2.88 -0.68 5.64
CA PHE A 95 1.79 -1.58 6.03
C PHE A 95 0.56 -1.42 5.12
N GLU A 96 0.16 -0.19 4.81
CA GLU A 96 -1.02 0.09 3.97
C GLU A 96 -0.76 -0.28 2.50
N LEU A 97 0.43 -0.01 1.98
CA LEU A 97 0.82 -0.47 0.64
C LEU A 97 0.83 -2.00 0.57
N PHE A 98 1.43 -2.66 1.56
CA PHE A 98 1.43 -4.12 1.64
C PHE A 98 0.01 -4.69 1.63
N ALA A 99 -0.93 -4.10 2.38
CA ALA A 99 -2.32 -4.53 2.40
C ALA A 99 -3.01 -4.37 1.05
N MET A 100 -2.72 -3.29 0.32
CA MET A 100 -3.27 -3.03 -1.01
C MET A 100 -2.73 -4.00 -2.06
N ILE A 101 -1.41 -4.17 -2.10
CA ILE A 101 -0.71 -5.07 -3.02
C ILE A 101 -1.20 -6.52 -2.85
N ASN A 102 -1.40 -6.96 -1.61
CA ASN A 102 -1.89 -8.34 -1.37
C ASN A 102 -3.41 -8.48 -1.48
N ALA A 103 -4.16 -7.44 -1.87
CA ALA A 103 -5.61 -7.49 -1.94
C ALA A 103 -6.11 -8.40 -3.09
N ASP A 104 -5.35 -8.47 -4.18
CA ASP A 104 -5.66 -9.33 -5.34
C ASP A 104 -4.98 -10.72 -5.25
N GLY A 105 -3.99 -10.86 -4.36
CA GLY A 105 -3.24 -12.09 -4.10
C GLY A 105 -2.12 -12.38 -5.12
N VAL A 106 -1.79 -11.43 -6.00
CA VAL A 106 -0.69 -11.50 -6.96
C VAL A 106 0.36 -10.47 -6.54
N LYS A 107 1.64 -10.82 -6.66
CA LYS A 107 2.73 -9.98 -6.20
C LYS A 107 3.63 -9.62 -7.39
N ASP A 108 3.76 -8.33 -7.67
CA ASP A 108 4.57 -7.78 -8.76
C ASP A 108 6.01 -7.46 -8.27
N GLU A 109 7.00 -7.68 -9.13
CA GLU A 109 8.41 -7.33 -8.85
C GLU A 109 8.58 -5.81 -8.62
N LEU A 110 7.74 -4.99 -9.24
CA LEU A 110 7.72 -3.54 -9.02
C LEU A 110 7.30 -3.18 -7.60
N GLU A 111 6.23 -3.80 -7.13
CA GLU A 111 5.68 -3.59 -5.79
C GLU A 111 6.69 -3.99 -4.71
N ASP A 112 7.37 -5.13 -4.92
CA ASP A 112 8.42 -5.60 -4.03
C ASP A 112 9.62 -4.64 -3.98
N ALA A 113 9.98 -4.03 -5.10
CA ALA A 113 11.04 -3.03 -5.14
C ALA A 113 10.66 -1.76 -4.36
N ILE A 114 9.40 -1.31 -4.46
CA ILE A 114 8.90 -0.15 -3.71
C ILE A 114 8.91 -0.45 -2.20
N LEU A 115 8.36 -1.59 -1.79
CA LEU A 115 8.34 -2.00 -0.38
C LEU A 115 9.76 -2.13 0.20
N SER A 116 10.69 -2.66 -0.57
CA SER A 116 12.09 -2.78 -0.17
C SER A 116 12.77 -1.42 0.03
N LYS A 117 12.48 -0.43 -0.82
CA LYS A 117 13.05 0.93 -0.72
C LYS A 117 12.53 1.74 0.47
N LEU A 118 11.29 1.47 0.93
CA LEU A 118 10.76 2.13 2.13
C LEU A 118 11.60 1.85 3.38
N ASP A 119 12.26 0.68 3.43
CA ASP A 119 13.15 0.24 4.52
C ASP A 119 12.51 0.42 5.91
N ALA A 120 11.20 0.16 6.00
CA ALA A 120 10.42 0.40 7.21
C ALA A 120 10.45 -0.78 8.20
N TYR A 121 10.70 -1.97 7.67
CA TYR A 121 10.75 -3.25 8.37
C TYR A 121 11.82 -4.14 7.73
N GLU A 122 12.40 -5.05 8.52
CA GLU A 122 13.03 -6.24 7.95
C GLU A 122 11.95 -7.04 7.21
N ALA A 123 12.19 -7.44 5.95
CA ALA A 123 11.20 -8.13 5.11
C ALA A 123 10.51 -9.32 5.82
N SER A 124 11.26 -10.07 6.64
CA SER A 124 10.76 -11.20 7.43
C SER A 124 9.70 -10.83 8.48
N LYS A 125 9.66 -9.58 8.93
CA LYS A 125 8.65 -9.09 9.89
C LYS A 125 7.34 -8.70 9.22
N LEU A 126 7.37 -8.24 7.97
CA LEU A 126 6.16 -7.93 7.20
C LEU A 126 5.37 -9.21 6.89
N ASP A 127 6.03 -10.25 6.39
CA ASP A 127 5.39 -11.55 6.13
C ASP A 127 4.79 -12.16 7.40
N MET A 128 5.50 -12.03 8.54
CA MET A 128 4.99 -12.48 9.83
C MET A 128 3.75 -11.70 10.26
N LEU A 129 3.76 -10.37 10.14
CA LEU A 129 2.60 -9.53 10.47
C LEU A 129 1.41 -9.84 9.57
N ALA A 130 1.64 -10.02 8.28
CA ALA A 130 0.63 -10.42 7.31
C ALA A 130 0.00 -11.77 7.68
N ALA A 131 0.83 -12.77 8.00
CA ALA A 131 0.35 -14.08 8.43
C ALA A 131 -0.52 -13.99 9.70
N ILE A 132 -0.13 -13.15 10.67
CA ILE A 132 -0.90 -12.92 11.90
C ILE A 132 -2.25 -12.28 11.57
N VAL A 133 -2.26 -11.20 10.78
CA VAL A 133 -3.50 -10.50 10.39
C VAL A 133 -4.44 -11.43 9.62
N ASN A 134 -3.93 -12.17 8.63
CA ASN A 134 -4.72 -13.14 7.86
C ASN A 134 -5.26 -14.28 8.75
N SER A 135 -4.48 -14.72 9.74
CA SER A 135 -4.95 -15.73 10.71
C SER A 135 -6.13 -15.21 11.53
N HIS A 136 -6.13 -13.93 11.92
CA HIS A 136 -7.23 -13.32 12.65
C HIS A 136 -8.49 -13.18 11.78
N PHE A 137 -8.35 -12.79 10.51
CA PHE A 137 -9.49 -12.74 9.58
C PHE A 137 -10.11 -14.11 9.39
N LYS A 138 -9.30 -15.16 9.21
CA LYS A 138 -9.80 -16.53 9.11
C LYS A 138 -10.60 -16.96 10.34
N VAL A 139 -10.11 -16.62 11.54
CA VAL A 139 -10.83 -16.89 12.79
C VAL A 139 -12.16 -16.16 12.83
N PHE A 140 -12.21 -14.91 12.36
CA PHE A 140 -13.46 -14.16 12.27
C PHE A 140 -14.46 -14.82 11.32
N ASP A 141 -14.03 -15.23 10.12
CA ASP A 141 -14.87 -15.94 9.15
C ASP A 141 -15.42 -17.25 9.72
N ASP A 142 -14.58 -18.00 10.45
CA ASP A 142 -14.99 -19.25 11.12
C ASP A 142 -16.08 -18.99 12.17
N ILE A 143 -15.94 -17.93 12.96
CA ILE A 143 -16.95 -17.51 13.95
C ILE A 143 -18.26 -17.10 13.26
N GLU A 144 -18.20 -16.30 12.20
CA GLU A 144 -19.38 -15.85 11.46
C GLU A 144 -20.12 -17.03 10.81
N ASN A 145 -19.38 -17.97 10.23
CA ASN A 145 -19.92 -19.21 9.68
C ASN A 145 -20.61 -20.08 10.74
N LEU A 146 -20.02 -20.19 11.93
CA LEU A 146 -20.63 -20.89 13.06
C LEU A 146 -21.93 -20.22 13.50
N TYR A 147 -21.92 -18.91 13.68
CA TYR A 147 -23.09 -18.12 14.05
C TYR A 147 -24.24 -18.31 13.04
N ASN A 148 -23.94 -18.20 11.74
CA ASN A 148 -24.92 -18.36 10.67
C ASN A 148 -25.50 -19.79 10.61
N LYS A 149 -24.70 -20.82 10.90
CA LYS A 149 -25.18 -22.20 11.03
C LYS A 149 -26.11 -22.38 12.23
N THR A 150 -25.76 -21.82 13.39
CA THR A 150 -26.58 -21.93 14.60
C THR A 150 -27.91 -21.18 14.53
N ARG A 151 -28.01 -20.17 13.67
CA ARG A 151 -29.26 -19.40 13.46
C ARG A 151 -30.21 -20.01 12.43
N LYS A 152 -29.72 -20.93 11.59
CA LYS A 152 -30.51 -21.67 10.59
C LYS A 152 -30.97 -23.06 11.07
N ALA A 153 -30.56 -23.48 12.27
CA ALA A 153 -30.98 -24.70 12.96
C ALA A 153 -32.09 -24.39 13.96
#